data_AF-G5SP18-F1
#
_entry.id   AF-G5SP18-F1
#
_cell.length_a   1.000
_cell.length_b   1.000
_cell.length_c   1.000
_cell.angle_alpha   90.00
_cell.angle_beta   90.00
_cell.angle_gamma   90.00
#
_symmetry.space_group_name_H-M   'P 1'
#
loop_
_entity.id
_entity.type
_entity.pdbx_description
1 polymer ?
#
loop_
_entity_poly.entity_id
_entity_poly.type
_entity_poly.pdbx_seq_one_letter_code
_entity_poly.pdbx_strand_id
1 'polypeptide(L)'
;MIILLSIPKHLMKQKFPKRHSGICALMAGTALLAACHSSSESRHETGRVDAASTTHRPTGTINVTATSQAGVSSPVVYIYKMKKDYSKLVPVLMNEERTRIVSYPDPVDLQRGGKPALPTPLEGNYWLDNRGIGPTVAFLSYTYEEYIRLAAPPSREEMMERIVDKYPLTKIRACGRRADYKDIVTELNEKIRREGWK
;
A
#
# COMPACT_ATOMS: atom_id res chain seq x y z
N MET A 1 29.78 50.47 -16.99
CA MET A 1 30.78 49.99 -16.02
C MET A 1 30.33 48.61 -15.57
N ILE A 2 30.86 47.56 -16.21
CA ILE A 2 30.40 46.17 -16.07
C ILE A 2 31.32 45.49 -15.06
N ILE A 3 30.79 45.10 -13.91
CA ILE A 3 31.55 44.36 -12.90
C ILE A 3 31.38 42.86 -13.19
N LEU A 4 32.36 42.28 -13.90
CA LEU A 4 32.52 40.83 -13.99
C LEU A 4 32.98 40.30 -12.63
N LEU A 5 32.08 39.64 -11.89
CA LEU A 5 32.45 38.82 -10.74
C LEU A 5 32.95 37.47 -11.24
N SER A 6 34.27 37.33 -11.21
CA SER A 6 35.03 36.11 -11.46
C SER A 6 34.77 35.09 -10.33
N ILE A 7 34.13 33.96 -10.65
CA ILE A 7 33.93 32.85 -9.71
C ILE A 7 35.10 31.86 -9.90
N PRO A 8 35.88 31.54 -8.84
CA PRO A 8 36.98 30.61 -8.94
C PRO A 8 36.51 29.16 -9.09
N LYS A 9 37.05 28.50 -10.13
CA LYS A 9 36.97 27.06 -10.36
C LYS A 9 37.96 26.34 -9.43
N HIS A 10 37.48 25.82 -8.30
CA HIS A 10 38.23 24.86 -7.49
C HIS A 10 37.29 23.69 -7.12
N LEU A 11 37.34 22.60 -7.87
CA LEU A 11 38.20 21.43 -7.61
C LEU A 11 37.81 20.70 -6.30
N MET A 12 36.74 19.92 -6.35
CA MET A 12 36.58 18.76 -5.48
C MET A 12 36.27 17.53 -6.33
N LYS A 13 37.34 16.82 -6.70
CA LYS A 13 37.29 15.45 -7.20
C LYS A 13 36.99 14.53 -6.00
N GLN A 14 35.72 14.20 -5.78
CA GLN A 14 35.34 13.12 -4.86
C GLN A 14 35.60 11.78 -5.55
N LYS A 15 36.67 11.10 -5.12
CA LYS A 15 37.14 9.82 -5.65
C LYS A 15 36.49 8.70 -4.84
N PHE A 16 35.46 8.06 -5.39
CA PHE A 16 34.83 6.87 -4.78
C PHE A 16 35.78 5.66 -4.87
N PRO A 17 36.05 4.93 -3.77
CA PRO A 17 36.78 3.67 -3.85
C PRO A 17 35.90 2.57 -4.44
N LYS A 18 36.40 1.93 -5.51
CA LYS A 18 35.86 0.70 -6.10
C LYS A 18 36.01 -0.45 -5.10
N ARG A 19 34.91 -1.13 -4.76
CA ARG A 19 34.96 -2.45 -4.12
C ARG A 19 34.81 -3.51 -5.21
N HIS A 20 35.90 -4.20 -5.52
CA HIS A 20 35.90 -5.50 -6.20
C HIS A 20 36.10 -6.61 -5.15
N SER A 21 35.71 -7.82 -5.55
CA SER A 21 35.94 -9.13 -4.91
C SER A 21 34.75 -9.64 -4.07
N GLY A 22 34.15 -10.79 -4.34
CA GLY A 22 34.55 -11.86 -5.24
C GLY A 22 33.41 -12.83 -5.57
N ILE A 23 33.55 -13.40 -6.76
CA ILE A 23 32.82 -14.58 -7.25
C ILE A 23 33.43 -15.79 -6.52
N CYS A 24 32.59 -16.65 -5.94
CA CYS A 24 32.98 -18.03 -5.65
C CYS A 24 31.85 -18.93 -6.12
N ALA A 25 32.16 -19.72 -7.15
CA ALA A 25 31.28 -20.70 -7.75
C ALA A 25 31.37 -22.06 -7.03
N LEU A 26 30.38 -22.91 -7.35
CA LEU A 26 30.34 -24.37 -7.23
C LEU A 26 30.09 -24.95 -5.83
N MET A 27 28.96 -25.66 -5.66
CA MET A 27 28.95 -27.13 -5.56
C MET A 27 27.60 -27.70 -6.01
N ALA A 28 27.67 -28.92 -6.55
CA ALA A 28 26.63 -29.65 -7.27
C ALA A 28 26.08 -30.86 -6.47
N GLY A 29 24.95 -31.43 -6.93
CA GLY A 29 24.42 -32.77 -6.58
C GLY A 29 23.65 -32.82 -5.26
N THR A 30 22.55 -33.57 -5.06
CA THR A 30 22.02 -34.76 -5.76
C THR A 30 20.53 -34.93 -5.40
N ALA A 31 19.75 -35.49 -6.32
CA ALA A 31 18.36 -35.92 -6.10
C ALA A 31 18.29 -37.26 -5.34
N LEU A 32 17.25 -37.47 -4.53
CA LEU A 32 16.64 -38.80 -4.32
C LEU A 32 15.21 -38.68 -3.77
N LEU A 33 14.30 -39.38 -4.45
CA LEU A 33 12.91 -39.63 -4.12
C LEU A 33 12.78 -40.55 -2.90
N ALA A 34 11.73 -40.35 -2.08
CA ALA A 34 11.00 -41.44 -1.45
C ALA A 34 9.56 -40.98 -1.15
N ALA A 35 8.61 -41.73 -1.71
CA ALA A 35 7.18 -41.60 -1.54
C ALA A 35 6.69 -42.51 -0.39
N CYS A 36 5.36 -42.42 -0.17
CA CYS A 36 4.45 -43.31 0.57
C CYS A 36 4.08 -42.83 1.99
N HIS A 37 2.86 -42.28 2.18
CA HIS A 37 1.53 -42.93 2.20
C HIS A 37 1.16 -43.33 3.64
N SER A 38 0.27 -42.56 4.27
CA SER A 38 -0.51 -43.05 5.41
C SER A 38 -1.94 -42.57 5.24
N SER A 39 -2.72 -43.45 4.64
CA SER A 39 -4.16 -43.37 4.50
C SER A 39 -4.79 -43.84 5.81
N SER A 40 -5.72 -43.06 6.33
CA SER A 40 -6.78 -43.59 7.19
C SER A 40 -8.12 -43.11 6.62
N GLU A 41 -8.68 -43.92 5.73
CA GLU A 41 -10.06 -43.85 5.28
C GLU A 41 -10.92 -44.77 6.15
N SER A 42 -12.04 -44.24 6.66
CA SER A 42 -13.10 -45.00 7.33
C SER A 42 -14.19 -44.00 7.74
N ARG A 43 -15.45 -44.04 7.35
CA ARG A 43 -16.25 -44.90 6.46
C ARG A 43 -17.39 -44.03 5.95
N HIS A 44 -17.77 -44.23 4.69
CA HIS A 44 -19.06 -43.81 4.16
C HIS A 44 -20.08 -44.89 4.56
N GLU A 45 -21.12 -44.54 5.31
CA GLU A 45 -22.30 -45.39 5.43
C GLU A 45 -23.54 -44.60 5.06
N THR A 46 -24.03 -44.92 3.87
CA THR A 46 -25.32 -44.53 3.33
C THR A 46 -26.42 -45.39 3.95
N GLY A 47 -27.34 -44.76 4.67
CA GLY A 47 -28.63 -45.33 5.05
C GLY A 47 -29.74 -44.35 4.71
N ARG A 48 -30.67 -44.77 3.85
CA ARG A 48 -31.86 -44.02 3.40
C ARG A 48 -33.11 -44.69 3.99
N VAL A 49 -34.11 -43.86 4.33
CA VAL A 49 -35.56 -44.12 4.61
C VAL A 49 -35.87 -44.93 5.89
N ASP A 50 -36.87 -44.66 6.75
CA ASP A 50 -38.20 -44.06 6.61
C ASP A 50 -38.73 -43.45 7.94
N ALA A 51 -39.85 -42.73 7.81
CA ALA A 51 -40.63 -41.95 8.77
C ALA A 51 -41.14 -42.66 10.05
N ALA A 52 -41.22 -41.92 11.16
CA ALA A 52 -42.45 -41.71 11.95
C ALA A 52 -42.27 -40.69 13.09
N SER A 53 -43.31 -39.89 13.30
CA SER A 53 -43.57 -38.90 14.35
C SER A 53 -43.07 -39.23 15.75
N THR A 54 -42.59 -38.20 16.47
CA THR A 54 -43.31 -37.62 17.65
C THR A 54 -42.56 -36.40 18.20
N THR A 55 -43.27 -35.27 18.23
CA THR A 55 -43.31 -34.19 19.24
C THR A 55 -42.18 -34.11 20.28
N HIS A 56 -41.43 -32.99 20.29
CA HIS A 56 -41.31 -32.13 21.49
C HIS A 56 -40.66 -30.78 21.16
N ARG A 57 -41.42 -29.70 21.41
CA ARG A 57 -40.97 -28.31 21.53
C ARG A 57 -41.14 -27.91 23.01
N PRO A 58 -40.19 -27.17 23.59
CA PRO A 58 -40.51 -25.84 24.13
C PRO A 58 -39.45 -24.82 23.63
N THR A 59 -39.85 -23.82 22.84
CA THR A 59 -40.10 -22.44 23.29
C THR A 59 -38.93 -21.87 24.10
N GLY A 60 -38.03 -21.18 23.40
CA GLY A 60 -37.00 -20.31 23.93
C GLY A 60 -36.68 -19.25 22.88
N THR A 61 -37.53 -18.22 22.83
CA THR A 61 -37.39 -17.06 21.94
C THR A 61 -36.17 -16.24 22.37
N ILE A 62 -35.11 -16.22 21.56
CA ILE A 62 -34.13 -15.13 21.58
C ILE A 62 -34.17 -14.49 20.20
N ASN A 63 -34.89 -13.37 20.11
CA ASN A 63 -34.73 -12.43 19.01
C ASN A 63 -33.36 -11.78 19.15
N VAL A 64 -32.32 -12.44 18.64
CA VAL A 64 -31.11 -11.72 18.25
C VAL A 64 -31.35 -11.27 16.82
N THR A 65 -31.84 -10.05 16.68
CA THR A 65 -31.68 -9.27 15.45
C THR A 65 -30.18 -9.05 15.26
N ALA A 66 -29.50 -10.09 14.77
CA ALA A 66 -28.19 -9.95 14.17
C ALA A 66 -28.45 -9.31 12.81
N THR A 67 -28.48 -7.98 12.78
CA THR A 67 -28.14 -7.27 11.55
C THR A 67 -26.65 -7.53 11.33
N SER A 68 -26.30 -8.73 10.84
CA SER A 68 -25.04 -8.98 10.17
C SER A 68 -25.13 -8.24 8.84
N GLN A 69 -24.97 -6.92 8.91
CA GLN A 69 -24.69 -6.12 7.75
C GLN A 69 -23.37 -6.66 7.22
N ALA A 70 -23.45 -7.45 6.15
CA ALA A 70 -22.31 -8.00 5.45
C ALA A 70 -21.30 -6.87 5.28
N GLY A 71 -20.17 -6.98 5.99
CA GLY A 71 -19.22 -5.88 6.12
C GLY A 71 -18.70 -5.50 4.75
N VAL A 72 -19.14 -4.37 4.21
CA VAL A 72 -18.61 -3.85 2.96
C VAL A 72 -17.13 -3.58 3.20
N SER A 73 -16.24 -4.31 2.52
CA SER A 73 -14.80 -4.14 2.68
C SER A 73 -14.40 -2.75 2.16
N SER A 74 -14.24 -1.80 3.08
CA SER A 74 -13.85 -0.43 2.76
C SER A 74 -12.35 -0.23 3.01
N PRO A 75 -11.60 0.50 2.16
CA PRO A 75 -10.17 0.73 2.37
C PRO A 75 -9.86 1.41 3.71
N VAL A 76 -8.70 1.09 4.29
CA VAL A 76 -8.18 1.83 5.45
C VAL A 76 -7.77 3.22 5.03
N VAL A 77 -8.13 4.23 5.83
CA VAL A 77 -7.70 5.61 5.65
C VAL A 77 -6.39 5.82 6.39
N TYR A 78 -5.40 6.34 5.67
CA TYR A 78 -4.15 6.80 6.27
C TYR A 78 -4.01 8.30 6.09
N ILE A 79 -3.52 8.96 7.15
CA ILE A 79 -2.93 10.30 7.04
C ILE A 79 -1.42 10.19 7.28
N TYR A 80 -0.65 11.02 6.60
CA TYR A 80 0.80 10.90 6.63
C TYR A 80 1.52 12.24 6.53
N LYS A 81 2.80 12.22 6.88
CA LYS A 81 3.74 13.31 6.70
C LYS A 81 4.93 12.82 5.90
N MET A 82 5.53 13.73 5.15
CA MET A 82 6.62 13.44 4.24
C MET A 82 7.90 14.18 4.65
N LYS A 83 9.06 13.64 4.28
CA LYS A 83 10.38 14.28 4.48
C LYS A 83 10.56 15.53 3.61
N LYS A 84 9.94 15.53 2.43
CA LYS A 84 9.89 16.63 1.46
C LYS A 84 8.48 16.67 0.87
N ASP A 85 8.18 17.70 0.10
CA ASP A 85 6.92 17.73 -0.63
C ASP A 85 6.98 16.76 -1.83
N TYR A 86 6.25 15.65 -1.72
CA TYR A 86 6.01 14.70 -2.81
C TYR A 86 4.54 14.70 -3.25
N SER A 87 3.73 15.69 -2.84
CA SER A 87 2.27 15.71 -3.04
C SER A 87 1.84 15.63 -4.50
N LYS A 88 2.72 16.02 -5.43
CA LYS A 88 2.46 15.96 -6.87
C LYS A 88 2.99 14.71 -7.55
N LEU A 89 3.71 13.86 -6.82
CA LEU A 89 4.39 12.69 -7.37
C LEU A 89 3.58 11.42 -7.18
N VAL A 90 3.69 10.51 -8.15
CA VAL A 90 2.91 9.27 -8.14
C VAL A 90 3.38 8.34 -7.01
N PRO A 91 2.48 7.90 -6.11
CA PRO A 91 2.80 6.93 -5.08
C PRO A 91 2.75 5.49 -5.63
N VAL A 92 3.67 4.65 -5.16
CA VAL A 92 3.68 3.19 -5.36
C VAL A 92 3.94 2.48 -4.04
N LEU A 93 3.42 1.27 -3.85
CA LEU A 93 3.71 0.46 -2.66
C LEU A 93 4.79 -0.56 -2.96
N MET A 94 5.77 -0.61 -2.07
CA MET A 94 6.83 -1.60 -2.09
C MET A 94 6.49 -2.78 -1.18
N ASN A 95 7.22 -3.88 -1.33
CA ASN A 95 7.29 -4.91 -0.30
C ASN A 95 7.95 -4.37 0.98
N GLU A 96 7.88 -5.13 2.06
CA GLU A 96 8.44 -4.77 3.36
C GLU A 96 9.96 -4.52 3.28
N GLU A 97 10.67 -5.32 2.49
CA GLU A 97 12.13 -5.20 2.30
C GLU A 97 12.53 -4.03 1.39
N ARG A 98 11.57 -3.32 0.77
CA ARG A 98 11.80 -2.21 -0.19
C ARG A 98 12.69 -2.58 -1.38
N THR A 99 12.60 -3.82 -1.82
CA THR A 99 13.37 -4.35 -2.97
C THR A 99 12.57 -4.36 -4.27
N ARG A 100 11.23 -4.38 -4.21
CA ARG A 100 10.37 -4.36 -5.39
C ARG A 100 9.07 -3.60 -5.15
N ILE A 101 8.50 -3.04 -6.22
CA ILE A 101 7.14 -2.50 -6.21
C ILE A 101 6.15 -3.66 -6.28
N VAL A 102 5.20 -3.70 -5.35
CA VAL A 102 4.13 -4.71 -5.28
C VAL A 102 2.78 -4.17 -5.76
N SER A 103 2.55 -2.86 -5.65
CA SER A 103 1.33 -2.20 -6.13
C SER A 103 1.64 -0.81 -6.67
N TYR A 104 1.00 -0.44 -7.77
CA TYR A 104 1.14 0.85 -8.45
C TYR A 104 -0.17 1.18 -9.16
N PRO A 105 -0.41 2.46 -9.46
CA PRO A 105 -1.67 2.87 -10.04
C PRO A 105 -1.73 2.74 -11.55
N ASP A 106 -2.94 2.51 -12.08
CA ASP A 106 -3.24 2.81 -13.47
C ASP A 106 -3.33 4.34 -13.69
N PRO A 107 -2.93 4.88 -14.86
CA PRO A 107 -3.17 6.28 -15.21
C PRO A 107 -4.60 6.77 -14.98
N VAL A 108 -5.62 5.93 -15.19
CA VAL A 108 -7.03 6.33 -14.97
C VAL A 108 -7.37 6.46 -13.49
N ASP A 109 -6.72 5.68 -12.62
CA ASP A 109 -6.99 5.71 -11.19
C ASP A 109 -6.52 7.02 -10.55
N LEU A 110 -5.52 7.68 -11.14
CA LEU A 110 -4.94 8.93 -10.65
C LEU A 110 -5.81 10.16 -10.95
N GLN A 111 -7.03 9.95 -11.44
CA GLN A 111 -7.95 11.00 -11.84
C GLN A 111 -9.30 10.88 -11.12
N ARG A 112 -9.93 12.02 -10.86
CA ARG A 112 -11.31 12.11 -10.38
C ARG A 112 -12.01 13.28 -11.06
N GLY A 113 -13.09 13.00 -11.79
CA GLY A 113 -13.80 14.03 -12.55
C GLY A 113 -12.90 14.74 -13.58
N GLY A 114 -11.99 14.01 -14.23
CA GLY A 114 -11.08 14.54 -15.25
C GLY A 114 -9.92 15.40 -14.70
N LYS A 115 -9.71 15.43 -13.39
CA LYS A 115 -8.61 16.17 -12.74
C LYS A 115 -7.71 15.22 -11.95
N PRO A 116 -6.40 15.53 -11.80
CA PRO A 116 -5.51 14.79 -10.91
C PRO A 116 -6.10 14.65 -9.50
N ALA A 117 -6.19 13.41 -9.00
CA ALA A 117 -6.65 13.10 -7.66
C ALA A 117 -5.50 13.28 -6.63
N LEU A 118 -4.95 14.50 -6.57
CA LEU A 118 -3.87 14.86 -5.66
C LEU A 118 -4.26 14.61 -4.19
N PRO A 119 -3.31 14.32 -3.30
CA PRO A 119 -3.58 14.21 -1.88
C PRO A 119 -4.08 15.54 -1.32
N THR A 120 -4.99 15.46 -0.35
CA THR A 120 -5.58 16.64 0.29
C THR A 120 -4.71 17.05 1.49
N PRO A 121 -4.23 18.31 1.56
CA PRO A 121 -3.55 18.79 2.74
C PRO A 121 -4.51 18.88 3.92
N LEU A 122 -4.03 18.50 5.09
CA LEU A 122 -4.73 18.54 6.36
C LEU A 122 -3.96 19.41 7.36
N GLU A 123 -4.58 19.69 8.49
CA GLU A 123 -3.94 20.40 9.60
C GLU A 123 -2.71 19.65 10.14
N GLY A 124 -1.85 20.39 10.84
CA GLY A 124 -0.62 19.83 11.40
C GLY A 124 0.33 19.28 10.33
N ASN A 125 0.28 19.79 9.08
CA ASN A 125 1.11 19.32 7.95
C ASN A 125 0.90 17.84 7.59
N TYR A 126 -0.27 17.28 7.90
CA TYR A 126 -0.66 15.96 7.42
C TYR A 126 -1.21 16.02 6.00
N TRP A 127 -1.18 14.89 5.31
CA TRP A 127 -1.77 14.69 4.00
C TRP A 127 -2.72 13.50 4.05
N LEU A 128 -3.88 13.62 3.41
CA LEU A 128 -4.82 12.55 3.13
C LEU A 128 -4.62 12.09 1.69
N ASP A 129 -4.28 10.82 1.51
CA ASP A 129 -4.30 10.25 0.16
C ASP A 129 -5.74 9.98 -0.30
N ASN A 130 -6.07 10.39 -1.52
CA ASN A 130 -7.42 10.28 -2.07
C ASN A 130 -7.70 8.95 -2.79
N ARG A 131 -6.71 8.07 -2.90
CA ARG A 131 -6.78 6.78 -3.59
C ARG A 131 -6.52 5.60 -2.66
N GLY A 132 -5.72 5.81 -1.63
CA GLY A 132 -5.20 4.81 -0.73
C GLY A 132 -3.68 4.79 -0.78
N ILE A 133 -3.08 4.81 0.41
CA ILE A 133 -1.63 4.73 0.61
C ILE A 133 -1.35 3.70 1.72
N GLY A 134 -0.11 3.31 1.91
CA GLY A 134 0.29 2.41 2.99
C GLY A 134 1.67 2.73 3.54
N PRO A 135 2.08 2.05 4.63
CA PRO A 135 3.38 2.28 5.28
C PRO A 135 4.56 2.04 4.34
N THR A 136 4.40 1.17 3.33
CA THR A 136 5.42 0.82 2.36
C THR A 136 5.44 1.69 1.10
N VAL A 137 4.84 2.89 1.15
CA VAL A 137 4.85 3.81 0.01
C VAL A 137 6.26 4.31 -0.34
N ALA A 138 6.50 4.46 -1.63
CA ALA A 138 7.58 5.22 -2.24
C ALA A 138 6.98 6.16 -3.31
N PHE A 139 7.71 7.20 -3.68
CA PHE A 139 7.28 8.13 -4.74
C PHE A 139 8.14 7.99 -5.98
N LEU A 140 7.50 7.98 -7.14
CA LEU A 140 8.17 8.04 -8.44
C LEU A 140 8.51 9.49 -8.79
N SER A 141 9.42 9.69 -9.74
CA SER A 141 9.72 11.02 -10.28
C SER A 141 8.64 11.55 -11.23
N TYR A 142 7.65 10.72 -11.59
CA TYR A 142 6.50 11.17 -12.38
C TYR A 142 5.59 12.04 -11.54
N THR A 143 5.24 13.19 -12.09
CA THR A 143 4.08 13.94 -11.61
C THR A 143 2.78 13.24 -11.98
N TYR A 144 1.71 13.52 -11.26
CA TYR A 144 0.37 13.03 -11.64
C TYR A 144 0.04 13.46 -13.08
N GLU A 145 0.31 14.71 -13.44
CA GLU A 145 0.02 15.27 -14.76
C GLU A 145 0.75 14.54 -15.90
N GLU A 146 1.99 14.12 -15.67
CA GLU A 146 2.74 13.32 -16.64
C GLU A 146 2.19 11.90 -16.72
N TYR A 147 1.95 11.28 -15.58
CA TYR A 147 1.56 9.86 -15.52
C TYR A 147 0.17 9.61 -16.07
N ILE A 148 -0.80 10.51 -15.82
CA ILE A 148 -2.19 10.36 -16.33
C ILE A 148 -2.29 10.44 -17.85
N ARG A 149 -1.27 11.01 -18.51
CA ARG A 149 -1.20 11.10 -19.98
C ARG A 149 -0.62 9.85 -20.62
N LEU A 150 -0.08 8.92 -19.82
CA LEU A 150 0.43 7.65 -20.33
C LEU A 150 -0.75 6.77 -20.75
N ALA A 151 -0.57 6.03 -21.85
CA ALA A 151 -1.57 5.07 -22.30
C ALA A 151 -1.68 3.83 -21.39
N ALA A 152 -0.60 3.52 -20.65
CA ALA A 152 -0.52 2.42 -19.70
C ALA A 152 0.56 2.74 -18.65
N PRO A 153 0.55 2.08 -17.47
CA PRO A 153 1.65 2.15 -16.51
C PRO A 153 3.01 1.80 -17.16
N PRO A 154 4.12 2.46 -16.77
CA PRO A 154 5.47 2.02 -17.12
C PRO A 154 5.77 0.61 -16.61
N SER A 155 6.87 -0.01 -17.07
CA SER A 155 7.32 -1.29 -16.53
C SER A 155 7.74 -1.17 -15.06
N ARG A 156 7.75 -2.28 -14.33
CA ARG A 156 8.20 -2.27 -12.91
C ARG A 156 9.65 -1.85 -12.80
N GLU A 157 10.49 -2.28 -13.75
CA GLU A 157 11.90 -1.95 -13.84
C GLU A 157 12.08 -0.43 -14.01
N GLU A 158 11.36 0.18 -14.96
CA GLU A 158 11.39 1.64 -15.14
C GLU A 158 10.89 2.36 -13.88
N MET A 159 9.77 1.92 -13.30
CA MET A 159 9.27 2.53 -12.06
C MET A 159 10.29 2.42 -10.92
N MET A 160 11.00 1.30 -10.79
CA MET A 160 12.05 1.13 -9.77
C MET A 160 13.19 2.12 -9.96
N GLU A 161 13.60 2.41 -11.20
CA GLU A 161 14.62 3.41 -11.53
C GLU A 161 14.15 4.84 -11.28
N ARG A 162 12.84 5.09 -11.40
CA ARG A 162 12.22 6.40 -11.17
C ARG A 162 11.87 6.67 -9.70
N ILE A 163 12.11 5.75 -8.76
CA ILE A 163 11.85 6.02 -7.34
C ILE A 163 12.77 7.15 -6.85
N VAL A 164 12.18 8.25 -6.39
CA VAL A 164 12.92 9.40 -5.83
C VAL A 164 13.24 9.22 -4.35
N ASP A 165 12.40 8.51 -3.61
CA ASP A 165 12.62 8.19 -2.20
C ASP A 165 11.87 6.90 -1.82
N LYS A 166 12.61 5.89 -1.34
CA LYS A 166 12.07 4.61 -0.88
C LYS A 166 11.45 4.67 0.52
N TYR A 167 11.73 5.71 1.30
CA TYR A 167 11.29 5.86 2.70
C TYR A 167 10.71 7.24 2.97
N PRO A 168 9.78 7.77 2.15
CA PRO A 168 9.45 9.20 2.12
C PRO A 168 8.73 9.70 3.37
N LEU A 169 8.16 8.81 4.18
CA LEU A 169 7.29 9.15 5.29
C LEU A 169 8.07 9.46 6.58
N THR A 170 7.69 10.53 7.27
CA THR A 170 8.15 10.83 8.64
C THR A 170 7.13 10.40 9.69
N LYS A 171 5.85 10.36 9.32
CA LYS A 171 4.75 9.84 10.14
C LYS A 171 3.68 9.22 9.24
N ILE A 172 3.01 8.19 9.72
CA ILE A 172 1.79 7.63 9.12
C ILE A 172 0.85 7.17 10.22
N ARG A 173 -0.46 7.36 10.05
CA ARG A 173 -1.47 6.97 11.02
C ARG A 173 -2.68 6.36 10.32
N ALA A 174 -3.06 5.16 10.76
CA ALA A 174 -4.34 4.57 10.38
C ALA A 174 -5.48 5.31 11.11
N CYS A 175 -6.50 5.69 10.35
CA CYS A 175 -7.64 6.46 10.84
C CYS A 175 -8.96 5.72 10.53
N GLY A 176 -9.02 4.41 10.71
CA GLY A 176 -10.25 3.64 10.43
C GLY A 176 -10.50 3.41 8.94
N ARG A 177 -11.74 3.17 8.56
CA ARG A 177 -12.15 2.80 7.19
C ARG A 177 -12.75 4.00 6.46
N ARG A 178 -12.66 4.03 5.12
CA ARG A 178 -13.21 5.14 4.32
C ARG A 178 -14.72 5.29 4.50
N ALA A 179 -15.44 4.19 4.69
CA ALA A 179 -16.88 4.17 4.91
C ALA A 179 -17.32 4.75 6.28
N ASP A 180 -16.39 4.93 7.22
CA ASP A 180 -16.68 5.47 8.54
C ASP A 180 -16.92 7.00 8.50
N TYR A 181 -16.51 7.65 7.40
CA TYR A 181 -16.52 9.11 7.25
C TYR A 181 -17.66 9.57 6.34
N LYS A 182 -18.34 10.65 6.75
CA LYS A 182 -19.30 11.38 5.91
C LYS A 182 -18.61 12.56 5.22
N ASP A 183 -17.83 13.32 6.00
CA ASP A 183 -16.94 14.38 5.52
C ASP A 183 -15.54 14.12 6.07
N ILE A 184 -14.79 13.30 5.32
CA ILE A 184 -13.49 12.81 5.75
C ILE A 184 -12.47 13.93 6.02
N VAL A 185 -12.53 15.06 5.31
CA VAL A 185 -11.54 16.13 5.51
C VAL A 185 -11.82 16.87 6.80
N THR A 186 -13.08 17.24 7.02
CA THR A 186 -13.51 17.94 8.24
C THR A 186 -13.28 17.05 9.47
N GLU A 187 -13.74 15.81 9.44
CA GLU A 187 -13.64 14.87 10.56
C GLU A 187 -12.18 14.50 10.89
N LEU A 188 -11.30 14.36 9.89
CA LEU A 188 -9.88 14.11 10.13
C LEU A 188 -9.18 15.34 10.75
N ASN A 189 -9.51 16.55 10.31
CA ASN A 189 -8.95 17.77 10.91
C ASN A 189 -9.43 17.94 12.37
N GLU A 190 -10.69 17.66 12.66
CA GLU A 190 -11.19 17.62 14.05
C GLU A 190 -10.43 16.61 14.90
N LYS A 191 -10.16 15.42 14.35
CA LYS A 191 -9.35 14.39 15.01
C LYS A 191 -7.91 14.87 15.24
N ILE A 192 -7.26 15.48 14.26
CA ILE A 192 -5.91 16.04 14.39
C ILE A 192 -5.85 17.05 15.54
N ARG A 193 -6.83 17.96 15.65
CA ARG A 193 -6.93 18.92 16.74
C ARG A 193 -7.16 18.26 18.09
N ARG A 194 -8.15 17.37 18.18
CA ARG A 194 -8.53 16.68 19.43
C ARG A 194 -7.38 15.87 20.01
N GLU A 195 -6.64 15.16 19.16
CA GLU A 195 -5.53 14.30 19.58
C GLU A 195 -4.19 15.06 19.69
N GLY A 196 -4.16 16.36 19.34
CA GLY A 196 -2.96 17.19 19.41
C GLY A 196 -1.83 16.75 18.47
N TRP A 197 -2.16 16.20 17.29
CA TRP A 197 -1.16 15.67 16.37
C TRP A 197 -0.42 16.80 15.64
N LYS A 198 0.86 16.99 15.98
CA LYS A 198 1.74 18.00 15.41
C LYS A 198 2.74 17.50 14.39
#